data_AF-A0A7C5I8J3-F1
#
_entry.id   AF-A0A7C5I8J3-F1
#
_cell.length_a   1.000
_cell.length_b   1.000
_cell.length_c   1.000
_cell.angle_alpha   90.00
_cell.angle_beta   90.00
_cell.angle_gamma   90.00
#
_symmetry.space_group_name_H-M   'P 1'
#
loop_
_entity.id
_entity.type
_entity.pdbx_description
1 polymer ?
#
loop_
_entity_poly.entity_id
_entity_poly.type
_entity_poly.pdbx_seq_one_letter_code
_entity_poly.pdbx_strand_id
1 'polypeptide(L)'
;MTIGKKLMLSTAVLFVLIVGISINTFSAASRLGSQLEDVITKEFVKVDLSQAIGKGVFEMQAAARGAQLSLINDDASAYQTSVQRFDDALARLRQQIEEVRPLMETEEGRRALRDLEEGLAAWLPLHQTYLEHARNKQFA
;
A
#
# COMPACT_ATOMS: atom_id res chain seq x y z
N MET A 1 -57.26 26.99 33.02
CA MET A 1 -55.96 26.90 32.31
C MET A 1 -55.88 28.03 31.30
N THR A 2 -55.07 29.06 31.56
CA THR A 2 -54.91 30.22 30.67
C THR A 2 -54.12 29.85 29.42
N ILE A 3 -54.52 30.41 28.27
CA ILE A 3 -53.98 30.13 26.93
C ILE A 3 -52.45 30.23 26.87
N GLY A 4 -51.86 31.16 27.64
CA GLY A 4 -50.40 31.31 27.76
C GLY A 4 -49.68 30.08 28.31
N LYS A 5 -50.30 29.32 29.23
CA LYS A 5 -49.69 28.11 29.81
C LYS A 5 -49.66 26.94 28.83
N LYS A 6 -50.63 26.86 27.90
CA LYS A 6 -50.63 25.88 26.81
C LYS A 6 -49.62 26.23 25.71
N LEU A 7 -49.50 27.53 25.41
CA LEU A 7 -48.55 28.02 24.41
C LEU A 7 -47.10 27.74 24.87
N MET A 8 -46.75 28.13 26.11
CA MET A 8 -45.43 27.84 26.69
C MET A 8 -45.11 26.34 26.74
N LEU A 9 -46.09 25.49 27.07
CA LEU A 9 -45.90 24.04 27.07
C LEU A 9 -45.56 23.52 25.66
N SER A 10 -46.28 24.00 24.63
CA SER A 10 -46.01 23.61 23.25
C SER A 10 -44.65 24.08 22.74
N THR A 11 -44.25 25.31 23.07
CA THR A 11 -42.94 25.87 22.71
C THR A 11 -41.82 25.09 23.40
N ALA A 12 -41.98 24.74 24.68
CA ALA A 12 -41.00 23.94 25.41
C ALA A 12 -40.82 22.54 24.81
N VAL A 13 -41.93 21.87 24.44
CA VAL A 13 -41.88 20.56 23.77
C VAL A 13 -41.19 20.64 22.40
N LEU A 14 -41.48 21.69 21.62
CA LEU A 14 -40.83 21.92 20.32
C LEU A 14 -39.31 22.13 20.49
N PHE A 15 -38.90 22.88 21.52
CA PHE A 15 -37.50 23.13 21.82
C PHE A 15 -36.75 21.84 22.18
N VAL A 16 -37.36 20.98 23.00
CA VAL A 16 -36.78 19.68 23.37
C VAL A 16 -36.63 18.77 22.14
N LEU A 17 -37.62 18.76 21.25
CA LEU A 17 -37.56 18.02 19.98
C LEU A 17 -36.42 18.52 19.08
N ILE A 18 -36.29 19.84 18.91
CA ILE A 18 -35.23 20.43 18.10
C ILE A 18 -33.85 20.12 18.69
N VAL A 19 -33.69 20.23 20.01
CA VAL A 19 -32.43 19.90 20.70
C VAL A 19 -32.10 18.41 20.54
N GLY A 20 -33.10 17.53 20.69
CA GLY A 20 -32.93 16.09 20.51
C GLY A 20 -32.48 15.72 19.09
N ILE A 21 -33.11 16.30 18.06
CA ILE A 21 -32.72 16.11 16.66
C ILE A 21 -31.33 16.69 16.38
N SER A 22 -30.97 17.81 17.01
CA SER A 22 -29.65 18.44 16.84
C SER A 22 -28.53 17.58 17.43
N ILE A 23 -28.72 17.02 18.63
CA ILE A 23 -27.76 16.10 19.25
C ILE A 23 -27.61 14.84 18.39
N ASN A 24 -28.73 14.29 17.91
CA ASN A 24 -28.70 13.10 17.05
C ASN A 24 -27.93 13.38 15.75
N THR A 25 -28.23 14.48 15.07
CA THR A 25 -27.55 14.92 13.84
C THR A 25 -26.05 15.16 14.07
N PHE A 26 -25.69 15.81 15.17
CA PHE A 26 -24.29 16.07 15.51
C PHE A 26 -23.53 14.77 15.78
N SER A 27 -24.15 13.81 16.48
CA SER A 27 -23.55 12.50 16.74
C SER A 27 -23.42 11.63 15.48
N ALA A 28 -24.36 11.74 14.54
CA ALA A 28 -24.28 11.04 13.26
C ALA A 28 -23.19 11.66 12.38
N ALA A 29 -23.11 12.99 12.34
CA ALA A 29 -22.08 13.71 11.59
C ALA A 29 -20.66 13.43 12.13
N SER A 30 -20.48 13.36 13.46
CA SER A 30 -19.18 13.05 14.06
C SER A 30 -18.75 11.60 13.80
N ARG A 31 -19.69 10.64 13.84
CA ARG A 31 -19.42 9.23 13.49
C ARG A 31 -19.06 9.05 12.03
N LEU A 32 -19.75 9.77 11.13
CA LEU A 32 -19.41 9.79 9.71
C LEU A 32 -18.03 10.41 9.47
N GLY A 33 -17.69 11.49 10.19
CA GLY A 33 -16.37 12.11 10.14
C GLY A 33 -15.26 11.13 10.54
N SER A 34 -15.40 10.44 11.67
CA SER A 34 -14.40 9.46 12.12
C SER A 34 -14.29 8.25 11.19
N GLN A 35 -15.41 7.76 10.64
CA GLN A 35 -15.38 6.65 9.68
C GLN A 35 -14.74 7.07 8.35
N LEU A 36 -14.99 8.29 7.89
CA LEU A 36 -14.39 8.83 6.68
C LEU A 36 -12.87 9.01 6.86
N GLU A 37 -12.43 9.49 8.01
CA GLU A 37 -11.01 9.63 8.36
C GLU A 37 -10.28 8.27 8.41
N ASP A 38 -10.92 7.24 8.98
CA ASP A 38 -10.41 5.87 8.99
C ASP A 38 -10.29 5.29 7.57
N VAL A 39 -11.30 5.48 6.72
CA VAL A 39 -11.28 5.02 5.32
C VAL A 39 -10.21 5.76 4.53
N ILE A 40 -10.13 7.08 4.69
CA ILE A 40 -9.12 7.91 4.03
C ILE A 40 -7.71 7.46 4.43
N THR A 41 -7.47 7.22 5.72
CA THR A 41 -6.15 6.77 6.20
C THR A 41 -5.78 5.40 5.63
N LYS A 42 -6.71 4.45 5.61
CA LYS A 42 -6.48 3.12 5.01
C LYS A 42 -6.22 3.20 3.50
N GLU A 43 -6.95 4.03 2.77
CA GLU A 43 -6.75 4.23 1.34
C GLU A 43 -5.40 4.93 1.05
N PHE A 44 -5.01 5.92 1.84
CA PHE A 44 -3.68 6.53 1.72
C PHE A 44 -2.56 5.52 1.95
N VAL A 45 -2.68 4.65 2.95
CA VAL A 45 -1.68 3.59 3.22
C VAL A 45 -1.60 2.59 2.05
N LYS A 46 -2.73 2.20 1.45
CA LYS A 46 -2.74 1.32 0.26
C LYS A 46 -2.02 1.97 -0.93
N VAL A 47 -2.29 3.26 -1.19
CA VAL A 47 -1.66 4.00 -2.28
C VAL A 47 -0.16 4.18 -2.07
N ASP A 48 0.26 4.50 -0.84
CA ASP A 48 1.68 4.66 -0.49
C ASP A 48 2.44 3.33 -0.60
N LEU A 49 1.89 2.24 -0.04
CA LEU A 49 2.47 0.90 -0.16
C LEU A 49 2.54 0.44 -1.62
N SER A 50 1.51 0.70 -2.43
CA SER A 50 1.54 0.37 -3.86
C SER A 50 2.64 1.11 -4.61
N GLN A 51 2.86 2.40 -4.30
CA GLN A 51 3.95 3.16 -4.88
C GLN A 51 5.32 2.65 -4.40
N ALA A 52 5.43 2.30 -3.13
CA ALA A 52 6.64 1.75 -2.54
C ALA A 52 7.03 0.40 -3.16
N ILE A 53 6.05 -0.48 -3.39
CA ILE A 53 6.20 -1.75 -4.13
C ILE A 53 6.71 -1.49 -5.55
N GLY A 54 6.07 -0.56 -6.28
CA GLY A 54 6.48 -0.20 -7.63
C GLY A 54 7.92 0.31 -7.68
N LYS A 55 8.30 1.18 -6.74
CA LYS A 55 9.67 1.65 -6.58
C LYS A 55 10.64 0.51 -6.27
N GLY A 56 10.27 -0.41 -5.38
CA GLY A 56 11.08 -1.59 -5.03
C GLY A 56 11.37 -2.47 -6.24
N VAL A 57 10.38 -2.67 -7.12
CA VAL A 57 10.57 -3.41 -8.39
C VAL A 57 11.56 -2.69 -9.32
N PHE A 58 11.45 -1.37 -9.45
CA PHE A 58 12.39 -0.60 -10.28
C PHE A 58 13.82 -0.60 -9.72
N GLU A 59 13.97 -0.46 -8.40
CA GLU A 59 15.28 -0.57 -7.72
C GLU A 59 15.91 -1.95 -7.96
N MET A 60 15.12 -3.02 -7.82
CA MET A 60 15.56 -4.39 -8.08
C MET A 60 15.99 -4.58 -9.55
N GLN A 61 15.22 -4.08 -10.52
CA GLN A 61 15.58 -4.17 -11.94
C GLN A 61 16.83 -3.34 -12.28
N ALA A 62 16.97 -2.15 -11.69
CA ALA A 62 18.14 -1.30 -11.89
C ALA A 62 19.40 -1.97 -11.32
N ALA A 63 19.31 -2.55 -10.12
CA ALA A 63 20.40 -3.30 -9.51
C ALA A 63 20.77 -4.54 -10.32
N ALA A 64 19.77 -5.28 -10.82
CA ALA A 64 19.99 -6.42 -11.71
C ALA A 64 20.79 -6.01 -12.95
N ARG A 65 20.37 -4.95 -13.67
CA ARG A 65 21.10 -4.43 -14.84
C ARG A 65 22.49 -3.91 -14.47
N GLY A 66 22.64 -3.29 -13.30
CA GLY A 66 23.93 -2.87 -12.76
C GLY A 66 24.90 -4.04 -12.66
N ALA A 67 24.45 -5.16 -12.08
CA ALA A 67 25.27 -6.38 -11.98
C ALA A 67 25.66 -6.91 -13.36
N GLN A 68 24.74 -6.91 -14.33
CA GLN A 68 25.04 -7.35 -15.70
C GLN A 68 26.09 -6.46 -16.38
N LEU A 69 25.96 -5.13 -16.27
CA LEU A 69 26.93 -4.19 -16.83
C LEU A 69 28.29 -4.29 -16.16
N SER A 70 28.33 -4.49 -14.85
CA SER A 70 29.58 -4.70 -14.11
C SER A 70 30.30 -5.96 -14.55
N LEU A 71 29.59 -7.04 -14.88
CA LEU A 71 30.18 -8.26 -15.44
C LEU A 71 30.76 -8.03 -16.84
N ILE A 72 30.10 -7.23 -17.68
CA ILE A 72 30.60 -6.87 -19.02
C ILE A 72 31.88 -6.03 -18.93
N ASN A 73 31.95 -5.14 -17.93
CA ASN A 73 33.09 -4.25 -17.70
C ASN A 73 34.21 -4.89 -16.84
N ASP A 74 34.10 -6.17 -16.49
CA ASP A 74 35.01 -6.90 -15.59
C ASP A 74 35.23 -6.18 -14.22
N ASP A 75 34.25 -5.39 -13.74
CA ASP A 75 34.30 -4.68 -12.46
C ASP A 75 33.63 -5.50 -11.35
N ALA A 76 34.45 -6.28 -10.65
CA ALA A 76 34.01 -7.13 -9.54
C ALA A 76 33.41 -6.35 -8.36
N SER A 77 33.88 -5.12 -8.12
CA SER A 77 33.44 -4.30 -6.99
C SER A 77 32.04 -3.71 -7.22
N ALA A 78 31.79 -3.22 -8.44
CA ALA A 78 30.49 -2.73 -8.86
C ALA A 78 29.48 -3.88 -9.00
N TYR A 79 29.94 -5.07 -9.42
CA TYR A 79 29.11 -6.27 -9.44
C TYR A 79 28.60 -6.62 -8.04
N GLN A 80 29.51 -6.76 -7.08
CA GLN A 80 29.12 -7.13 -5.71
C GLN A 80 28.22 -6.09 -5.05
N THR A 81 28.47 -4.81 -5.31
CA THR A 81 27.60 -3.71 -4.87
C THR A 81 26.20 -3.83 -5.48
N SER A 82 26.11 -4.18 -6.76
CA SER A 82 24.83 -4.31 -7.46
C SER A 82 24.03 -5.53 -7.00
N VAL A 83 24.70 -6.67 -6.74
CA VAL A 83 24.08 -7.86 -6.14
C VAL A 83 23.56 -7.55 -4.73
N GLN A 84 24.36 -6.88 -3.90
CA GLN A 84 23.90 -6.48 -2.56
C GLN A 84 22.66 -5.58 -2.63
N ARG A 85 22.66 -4.58 -3.51
CA ARG A 85 21.51 -3.68 -3.71
C ARG A 85 20.27 -4.42 -4.21
N PHE A 86 20.46 -5.44 -5.03
CA PHE A 86 19.38 -6.30 -5.51
C PHE A 86 18.76 -7.07 -4.35
N ASP A 87 19.58 -7.73 -3.53
CA ASP A 87 19.12 -8.53 -2.39
C ASP A 87 18.38 -7.65 -1.36
N ASP A 88 18.92 -6.47 -1.08
CA ASP A 88 18.28 -5.51 -0.17
C ASP A 88 16.93 -5.02 -0.72
N ALA A 89 16.85 -4.73 -2.03
CA ALA A 89 15.61 -4.31 -2.68
C ALA A 89 14.56 -5.43 -2.69
N LEU A 90 14.98 -6.67 -2.95
CA LEU A 90 14.12 -7.85 -2.91
C LEU A 90 13.58 -8.11 -1.51
N ALA A 91 14.41 -7.98 -0.47
CA ALA A 91 13.99 -8.12 0.91
C ALA A 91 12.93 -7.07 1.29
N ARG A 92 13.16 -5.80 0.94
CA ARG A 92 12.18 -4.71 1.14
C ARG A 92 10.87 -4.97 0.40
N LEU A 93 10.94 -5.38 -0.86
CA LEU A 93 9.77 -5.68 -1.68
C LEU A 93 8.92 -6.79 -1.06
N ARG A 94 9.55 -7.87 -0.57
CA ARG A 94 8.86 -8.96 0.14
C ARG A 94 8.17 -8.48 1.41
N GLN A 95 8.84 -7.62 2.19
CA GLN A 95 8.25 -7.04 3.38
C GLN A 95 7.01 -6.20 3.03
N GLN A 96 7.10 -5.33 2.02
CA GLN A 96 5.98 -4.48 1.58
C GLN A 96 4.79 -5.30 1.06
N ILE A 97 5.06 -6.43 0.38
CA ILE A 97 4.02 -7.38 -0.05
C ILE A 97 3.28 -7.96 1.16
N GLU A 98 4.00 -8.37 2.21
CA GLU A 98 3.37 -8.89 3.43
C GLU A 98 2.58 -7.81 4.18
N GLU A 99 3.06 -6.57 4.19
CA GLU A 99 2.36 -5.42 4.80
C GLU A 99 1.08 -5.03 4.04
N VAL A 100 1.08 -5.10 2.71
CA VAL A 100 -0.09 -4.75 1.90
C VAL A 100 -1.12 -5.87 1.83
N ARG A 101 -0.71 -7.14 1.96
CA ARG A 101 -1.58 -8.32 1.89
C ARG A 101 -2.85 -8.21 2.77
N PRO A 102 -2.79 -7.85 4.06
CA PRO A 102 -4.00 -7.73 4.90
C PRO A 102 -4.90 -6.55 4.50
N LEU A 103 -4.40 -5.58 3.74
CA LEU A 103 -5.15 -4.42 3.28
C LEU A 103 -5.92 -4.70 1.97
N MET A 104 -5.63 -5.82 1.30
CA MET A 104 -6.27 -6.19 0.04
C MET A 104 -7.64 -6.82 0.25
N GLU A 105 -8.66 -5.96 0.36
CA GLU A 105 -10.05 -6.37 0.56
C GLU A 105 -10.72 -6.85 -0.73
N THR A 106 -10.33 -6.30 -1.89
CA THR A 106 -10.94 -6.62 -3.20
C THR A 106 -10.31 -7.84 -3.86
N GLU A 107 -11.06 -8.53 -4.71
CA GLU A 107 -10.53 -9.67 -5.47
C GLU A 107 -9.51 -9.22 -6.51
N GLU A 108 -9.71 -8.04 -7.10
CA GLU A 108 -8.80 -7.42 -8.06
C GLU A 108 -7.44 -7.11 -7.42
N GLY A 109 -7.43 -6.53 -6.21
CA GLY A 109 -6.19 -6.25 -5.49
C GLY A 109 -5.46 -7.52 -5.09
N ARG A 110 -6.20 -8.54 -4.63
CA ARG A 110 -5.64 -9.87 -4.34
C ARG A 110 -5.06 -10.55 -5.59
N ARG A 111 -5.69 -10.38 -6.75
CA ARG A 111 -5.16 -10.90 -8.03
C ARG A 111 -3.87 -10.19 -8.43
N ALA A 112 -3.84 -8.86 -8.39
CA ALA A 112 -2.64 -8.10 -8.74
C ALA A 112 -1.44 -8.44 -7.83
N LEU A 113 -1.68 -8.69 -6.53
CA LEU A 113 -0.64 -9.13 -5.61
C LEU A 113 -0.11 -10.52 -5.96
N ARG A 114 -1.00 -11.46 -6.31
CA ARG A 114 -0.60 -12.80 -6.79
C ARG A 114 0.22 -12.72 -8.07
N ASP A 115 -0.21 -11.93 -9.05
CA ASP A 115 0.50 -11.77 -10.33
C ASP A 115 1.93 -11.23 -10.10
N LEU A 116 2.11 -10.32 -9.14
CA LEU A 116 3.43 -9.81 -8.73
C LEU A 116 4.28 -10.91 -8.09
N GLU A 117 3.72 -11.68 -7.15
CA GLU A 117 4.41 -12.77 -6.46
C GLU A 117 4.82 -13.88 -7.44
N GLU A 118 3.93 -14.28 -8.34
CA GLU A 118 4.20 -15.25 -9.40
C GLU A 118 5.27 -14.74 -10.37
N GLY A 119 5.20 -13.47 -10.78
CA GLY A 119 6.21 -12.83 -11.61
C GLY A 119 7.59 -12.81 -10.95
N LEU A 120 7.67 -12.50 -9.66
CA LEU A 120 8.91 -12.57 -8.88
C LEU A 120 9.44 -14.00 -8.79
N ALA A 121 8.58 -14.96 -8.48
CA ALA A 121 8.95 -16.38 -8.38
C ALA A 121 9.47 -16.94 -9.71
N ALA A 122 8.89 -16.52 -10.84
CA ALA A 122 9.34 -16.92 -12.17
C ALA A 122 10.66 -16.24 -12.58
N TRP A 123 10.83 -14.96 -12.25
CA TRP A 123 11.97 -14.16 -12.72
C TRP A 123 13.26 -14.37 -11.91
N LEU A 124 13.16 -14.52 -10.59
CA LEU A 124 14.32 -14.70 -9.71
C LEU A 124 15.29 -15.82 -10.15
N PRO A 125 14.83 -17.06 -10.45
CA PRO A 125 15.74 -18.10 -10.90
C PRO A 125 16.39 -17.76 -12.24
N LEU A 126 15.65 -17.13 -13.17
CA LEU A 126 16.20 -16.71 -14.47
C LEU A 126 17.31 -15.66 -14.31
N HIS A 127 17.13 -14.71 -13.38
CA HIS A 127 18.15 -13.72 -13.05
C HIS A 127 19.42 -14.38 -12.50
N GLN A 128 19.27 -15.33 -11.57
CA GLN A 128 20.40 -16.09 -11.01
C GLN A 128 21.15 -16.87 -12.10
N THR A 129 20.43 -17.62 -12.92
CA THR A 129 21.02 -18.38 -14.04
C THR A 129 21.76 -17.46 -15.02
N TYR A 130 21.21 -16.29 -15.34
CA TYR A 130 21.89 -15.31 -16.17
C TYR A 130 23.23 -14.87 -15.55
N LEU A 131 23.24 -14.52 -14.26
CA LEU A 131 24.47 -14.06 -13.60
C LEU A 131 25.52 -15.16 -13.54
N GLU A 132 25.11 -16.41 -13.31
CA GLU A 132 26.00 -17.57 -13.34
C GLU A 132 26.63 -17.77 -14.73
N HIS A 133 25.82 -17.75 -15.79
CA HIS A 133 26.29 -17.87 -17.17
C HIS A 133 27.21 -16.71 -17.57
N ALA A 134 26.83 -15.47 -17.23
CA ALA A 134 27.61 -14.28 -17.52
C ALA A 134 28.97 -14.30 -16.80
N ARG A 135 29.01 -14.73 -15.54
CA ARG A 135 30.26 -14.92 -14.78
C ARG A 135 31.16 -15.98 -15.42
N ASN A 136 30.58 -17.03 -15.99
CA ASN A 136 31.30 -18.11 -16.67
C ASN A 136 31.61 -17.80 -18.15
N LYS A 137 31.25 -16.61 -18.66
CA LYS A 137 31.33 -16.20 -20.07
C LYS A 137 30.64 -17.19 -21.03
N GLN A 138 29.63 -17.90 -20.55
CA GLN A 138 28.81 -18.83 -21.31
C GLN A 138 27.58 -18.10 -21.82
N PHE A 139 27.74 -17.26 -22.84
CA PHE A 139 26.60 -16.70 -23.56
C PHE A 139 26.22 -17.70 -24.64
N ALA A 140 25.11 -18.42 -24.44
CA ALA A 140 24.55 -19.34 -25.42
C ALA A 140 24.09 -18.58 -26.68
#